data_AF-M2RH21-F1
#
_entry.id   AF-M2RH21-F1
#
_cell.length_a   1.000
_cell.length_b   1.000
_cell.length_c   1.000
_cell.angle_alpha   90.00
_cell.angle_beta   90.00
_cell.angle_gamma   90.00
#
_symmetry.space_group_name_H-M   'P 1'
#
loop_
_entity.id
_entity.type
_entity.pdbx_description
1 polymer ?
#
loop_
_entity_poly.entity_id
_entity_poly.type
_entity_poly.pdbx_seq_one_letter_code
_entity_poly.pdbx_strand_id
1 'polypeptide(L)'
;MLWVNREIEAEQVRVESPDLTAAIIRLHERRALVVSVYIPGGDWQALRDACNKLNTVVKDARRRAGTVVDVVLAGDLNQHDQLWGGEDVTLVRLID
;
A
#
# COMPACT_ATOMS: atom_id res chain seq x y z
N MET A 1 8.02 -5.17 6.80
CA MET A 1 8.68 -6.44 6.38
C MET A 1 7.66 -7.29 5.64
N LEU A 2 8.02 -7.84 4.48
CA LEU A 2 7.20 -8.81 3.75
C LEU A 2 7.94 -10.14 3.69
N TRP A 3 7.27 -11.23 4.02
CA TRP A 3 7.73 -12.58 3.75
C TRP A 3 6.81 -13.21 2.72
N VAL A 4 7.39 -13.82 1.68
CA VAL A 4 6.64 -14.53 0.65
C VAL A 4 7.14 -15.97 0.64
N ASN A 5 6.21 -16.92 0.59
CA ASN A 5 6.54 -18.34 0.46
C ASN A 5 7.40 -18.55 -0.81
N ARG A 6 8.46 -19.35 -0.71
CA ARG A 6 9.40 -19.63 -1.81
C ARG A 6 8.76 -20.31 -3.02
N GLU A 7 7.61 -20.96 -2.85
CA GLU A 7 6.83 -21.57 -3.93
C GLU A 7 6.05 -20.53 -4.75
N ILE A 8 5.94 -19.29 -4.24
CA ILE A 8 5.25 -18.19 -4.91
C ILE A 8 6.29 -17.34 -5.62
N GLU A 9 6.09 -17.14 -6.93
CA GLU A 9 6.93 -16.22 -7.71
C GLU A 9 6.63 -14.77 -7.29
N ALA A 10 7.63 -14.10 -6.74
CA ALA A 10 7.53 -12.72 -6.31
C ALA A 10 8.79 -11.91 -6.61
N GLU A 11 8.60 -10.64 -6.91
CA GLU A 11 9.64 -9.67 -7.25
C GLU A 11 9.55 -8.49 -6.29
N GLN A 12 10.65 -8.14 -5.62
CA GLN A 12 10.67 -6.95 -4.78
C GLN A 12 10.56 -5.69 -5.64
N VAL A 13 9.68 -4.77 -5.26
CA VAL A 13 9.58 -3.44 -5.87
C VAL A 13 10.30 -2.45 -4.96
N ARG A 14 11.32 -1.79 -5.50
CA ARG A 14 12.03 -0.73 -4.79
C ARG A 14 11.10 0.46 -4.58
N VAL A 15 10.97 0.88 -3.33
CA VAL A 15 10.30 2.11 -2.92
C VAL A 15 11.30 2.91 -2.12
N GLU A 16 11.46 4.20 -2.42
CA GLU A 16 12.37 5.10 -1.70
C GLU A 16 11.72 5.57 -0.38
N SER A 17 11.49 4.62 0.52
CA SER A 17 10.99 4.85 1.87
C SER A 17 11.38 3.67 2.76
N PRO A 18 11.90 3.93 3.97
CA PRO A 18 12.18 2.86 4.93
C PRO A 18 10.90 2.23 5.49
N ASP A 19 9.77 2.94 5.41
CA ASP A 19 8.49 2.54 6.01
C ASP A 19 7.55 1.83 5.02
N LEU A 20 7.99 1.67 3.76
CA LEU A 20 7.25 0.98 2.71
C LEU A 20 8.07 -0.20 2.18
N THR A 21 7.51 -1.41 2.27
CA THR A 21 8.08 -2.60 1.62
C THR A 21 7.09 -3.11 0.59
N ALA A 22 7.46 -3.22 -0.68
CA ALA A 22 6.57 -3.65 -1.75
C ALA A 22 7.11 -4.87 -2.50
N ALA A 23 6.21 -5.73 -2.97
CA ALA A 23 6.51 -6.84 -3.86
C ALA A 23 5.38 -7.06 -4.86
N ILE A 24 5.73 -7.48 -6.08
CA ILE A 24 4.78 -8.01 -7.05
C ILE A 24 4.75 -9.53 -6.89
N ILE A 25 3.60 -10.07 -6.53
CA ILE A 25 3.30 -11.50 -6.57
C ILE A 25 2.72 -11.83 -7.93
N ARG A 26 3.24 -12.85 -8.58
CA ARG A 26 2.73 -13.36 -9.86
C ARG A 26 1.75 -14.49 -9.59
N LEU A 27 0.52 -14.28 -10.02
CA LEU A 27 -0.54 -15.28 -10.04
C LEU A 27 -0.74 -15.71 -11.50
N HIS A 28 -1.58 -16.72 -11.76
CA HIS A 28 -1.76 -17.27 -13.11
C HIS A 28 -1.99 -16.20 -14.19
N GLU A 29 -3.11 -15.49 -14.12
CA GLU A 29 -3.48 -14.50 -15.14
C GLU A 29 -3.32 -13.05 -14.65
N ARG A 30 -2.85 -12.87 -13.41
CA ARG A 30 -2.86 -11.57 -12.72
C ARG A 30 -1.57 -11.37 -11.93
N ARG A 31 -1.33 -10.13 -11.56
CA ARG A 31 -0.29 -9.77 -10.60
C ARG A 31 -0.94 -9.10 -9.41
N ALA A 32 -0.38 -9.30 -8.23
CA ALA A 32 -0.75 -8.56 -7.04
C ALA A 32 0.44 -7.72 -6.57
N LEU A 33 0.31 -6.40 -6.58
CA LEU A 33 1.23 -5.51 -5.88
C LEU A 33 0.83 -5.51 -4.40
N VAL A 34 1.66 -6.11 -3.55
CA VAL A 34 1.49 -6.11 -2.11
C VAL A 34 2.44 -5.11 -1.50
N VAL A 35 1.93 -4.20 -0.67
CA VAL A 35 2.73 -3.21 0.04
C VAL A 35 2.45 -3.30 1.54
N SER A 36 3.51 -3.56 2.30
CA SER A 36 3.54 -3.37 3.75
C SER A 36 3.82 -1.90 4.04
N VAL A 37 2.94 -1.28 4.82
CA VAL A 37 2.96 0.16 5.12
C VAL A 37 3.13 0.38 6.63
N TYR A 38 3.98 1.33 6.99
CA TYR A 38 4.03 1.92 8.32
C TYR A 38 3.99 3.43 8.20
N ILE A 39 3.16 4.10 9.01
CA ILE A 39 3.09 5.56 9.10
C ILE A 39 3.22 5.94 10.58
N PRO A 40 4.13 6.85 10.95
CA PRO A 40 4.18 7.38 12.30
C PRO A 40 2.87 8.10 12.69
N GLY A 41 2.37 7.84 13.90
CA GLY A 41 1.16 8.50 14.40
C GLY A 41 1.30 10.01 14.52
N GLY A 42 0.23 10.73 14.16
CA GLY A 42 0.19 12.20 14.18
C GLY A 42 1.02 12.89 13.09
N ASP A 43 1.71 12.14 12.22
CA ASP A 43 2.52 12.69 11.14
C ASP A 43 1.77 12.72 9.80
N TRP A 44 1.02 13.80 9.58
CA TRP A 44 0.28 14.03 8.33
C TRP A 44 1.18 14.17 7.11
N GLN A 45 2.42 14.62 7.29
CA GLN A 45 3.38 14.75 6.20
C GLN A 45 3.88 13.37 5.77
N ALA A 46 4.20 12.49 6.73
CA ALA A 46 4.55 11.10 6.45
C ALA A 46 3.42 10.35 5.76
N LEU A 47 2.16 10.54 6.19
CA LEU A 47 0.99 9.98 5.51
C LEU A 47 0.90 10.45 4.06
N ARG A 48 0.98 11.77 3.83
CA ARG A 48 0.89 12.35 2.49
C ARG A 48 2.03 11.85 1.59
N ASP A 49 3.24 11.78 2.10
CA ASP A 49 4.40 11.31 1.36
C ASP A 49 4.30 9.81 1.03
N ALA A 50 3.77 9.00 1.94
CA ALA A 50 3.49 7.61 1.67
C ALA A 50 2.41 7.46 0.58
N CYS A 51 1.30 8.22 0.64
CA CYS A 51 0.28 8.21 -0.39
C CYS A 51 0.84 8.58 -1.78
N ASN A 52 1.70 9.59 -1.85
CA ASN A 52 2.36 9.99 -3.09
C ASN A 52 3.25 8.87 -3.65
N LYS A 53 4.06 8.24 -2.80
CA LYS A 53 4.94 7.11 -3.19
C LYS A 53 4.11 5.90 -3.63
N LEU A 54 3.06 5.55 -2.90
CA LEU A 54 2.14 4.46 -3.25
C LEU A 54 1.47 4.69 -4.60
N ASN A 55 1.00 5.91 -4.88
CA ASN A 55 0.42 6.26 -6.17
C ASN A 55 1.40 6.05 -7.33
N THR A 56 2.66 6.48 -7.17
CA THR A 56 3.72 6.26 -8.15
C THR A 56 3.99 4.76 -8.36
N VAL A 57 4.16 4.01 -7.27
CA VAL A 57 4.43 2.56 -7.32
C VAL A 57 3.29 1.80 -7.99
N VAL A 58 2.03 2.12 -7.67
CA VAL A 58 0.85 1.49 -8.28
C VAL A 58 0.77 1.79 -9.78
N LYS A 59 0.97 3.05 -10.18
CA LYS A 59 0.98 3.45 -11.60
C LYS A 59 2.08 2.73 -12.37
N ASP A 60 3.28 2.67 -11.80
CA ASP A 60 4.43 2.03 -12.42
C ASP A 60 4.29 0.50 -12.51
N ALA A 61 3.68 -0.13 -11.51
CA ALA A 61 3.39 -1.56 -11.54
C ALA A 61 2.37 -1.88 -12.64
N ARG A 62 1.26 -1.12 -12.72
CA ARG A 62 0.24 -1.28 -13.75
C ARG A 62 0.78 -1.07 -15.16
N ARG A 63 1.59 -0.01 -15.37
CA ARG A 63 2.20 0.29 -16.68
C ARG A 63 3.11 -0.83 -17.17
N ARG A 64 3.85 -1.49 -16.27
CA ARG A 64 4.85 -2.52 -16.61
C ARG A 64 4.29 -3.94 -16.68
N ALA A 65 3.10 -4.19 -16.14
CA ALA A 65 2.64 -5.56 -15.92
C ALA A 65 2.20 -6.30 -17.18
N GLY A 66 1.68 -5.59 -18.20
CA GLY A 66 1.06 -6.23 -19.37
C GLY A 66 -0.17 -7.08 -19.05
N THR A 67 -0.64 -7.07 -17.80
CA THR A 67 -1.83 -7.74 -17.28
C THR A 67 -2.42 -6.90 -16.14
N VAL A 68 -3.59 -7.30 -15.63
CA VAL A 68 -4.23 -6.70 -14.46
C VAL A 68 -3.32 -6.82 -13.24
N VAL A 69 -3.16 -5.68 -12.55
CA VAL A 69 -2.46 -5.59 -11.27
C VAL A 69 -3.48 -5.27 -10.17
N ASP A 70 -3.81 -6.28 -9.39
CA ASP A 70 -4.50 -6.14 -8.12
C ASP A 70 -3.56 -5.48 -7.11
N VAL A 71 -4.09 -4.70 -6.16
CA VAL A 71 -3.28 -3.94 -5.20
C VAL A 71 -3.75 -4.27 -3.79
N VAL A 72 -2.79 -4.64 -2.94
CA VAL A 72 -3.00 -4.91 -1.52
C VAL A 72 -2.10 -3.98 -0.73
N LEU A 73 -2.69 -3.13 0.10
CA LEU A 73 -1.99 -2.28 1.04
C LEU A 73 -2.35 -2.76 2.44
N ALA A 74 -1.36 -3.06 3.27
CA ALA A 74 -1.58 -3.56 4.62
C ALA A 74 -0.48 -3.08 5.57
N GLY A 75 -0.85 -2.75 6.79
CA GLY A 75 0.08 -2.38 7.84
C GLY A 75 -0.52 -1.34 8.77
N ASP A 76 0.36 -0.64 9.48
CA ASP A 76 -0.04 0.29 10.52
C ASP A 76 0.01 1.73 10.01
N LEU A 77 -1.17 2.29 9.75
CA LEU A 77 -1.31 3.67 9.30
C LEU A 77 -1.26 4.67 10.46
N ASN A 78 -1.39 4.23 11.72
CA ASN A 78 -1.56 5.11 12.89
C ASN A 78 -2.51 6.29 12.64
N GLN A 79 -3.57 6.04 11.87
CA GLN A 79 -4.60 7.01 11.51
C GLN A 79 -5.96 6.36 11.69
N HIS A 80 -6.83 7.07 12.37
CA HIS A 80 -8.23 6.72 12.46
C HIS A 80 -8.94 7.23 11.20
N ASP A 81 -9.85 6.42 10.67
CA ASP A 81 -10.60 6.77 9.47
C ASP A 81 -12.02 6.24 9.58
N GLN A 82 -12.95 6.86 8.85
CA GLN A 82 -14.35 6.41 8.83
C GLN A 82 -14.52 4.99 8.29
N LEU A 83 -13.62 4.53 7.43
CA LEU A 83 -13.71 3.22 6.78
C LEU A 83 -13.22 2.06 7.66
N TRP A 84 -12.23 2.30 8.52
CA TRP A 84 -11.64 1.25 9.36
C TRP A 84 -11.68 1.55 10.87
N GLY A 85 -12.26 2.69 11.26
CA GLY A 85 -12.53 3.06 12.65
C GLY A 85 -11.32 3.65 13.38
N GLY A 86 -11.47 3.76 14.70
CA GLY A 86 -10.54 4.39 15.62
C GLY A 86 -11.25 5.29 16.63
N GLU A 87 -10.49 5.88 17.54
CA GLU A 87 -11.02 6.86 18.50
C GLU A 87 -11.26 8.21 17.82
N ASP A 88 -12.22 9.01 18.31
CA ASP A 88 -12.54 10.35 17.80
C ASP A 88 -12.89 10.43 16.30
N VAL A 89 -13.33 9.33 15.68
CA VAL A 89 -13.86 9.33 14.31
C VAL A 89 -15.30 9.82 14.31
N THR A 90 -15.55 11.03 13.82
CA THR A 90 -16.90 11.57 13.66
C THR A 90 -17.62 10.88 12.50
N LEU A 91 -18.86 10.43 12.73
CA LEU A 91 -19.75 9.83 11.73
C LEU A 91 -20.27 10.80 10.66
N VAL A 92 -19.81 12.06 10.67
CA VAL A 92 -20.27 13.06 9.71
C VAL A 92 -19.48 12.87 8.42
N ARG A 93 -20.11 12.27 7.41
CA ARG A 93 -19.70 12.45 6.02
C ARG A 93 -19.90 13.93 5.69
N LEU A 94 -18.83 14.71 5.72
CA LEU A 94 -18.79 15.97 4.98
C LEU A 94 -18.66 15.57 3.51
N ILE A 95 -19.80 15.55 2.84
CA ILE A 95 -19.88 15.53 1.39
C ILE A 95 -19.57 16.96 0.97
N ASP A 96 -18.32 17.22 0.55
CA ASP A 96 -17.95 18.40 -0.24
C ASP A 96 -17.39 17.93 -1.59
#